data_AF-A0A0E3WB89-F1
#
_entry.id   AF-A0A0E3WB89-F1
#
_cell.length_a   1.000
_cell.length_b   1.000
_cell.length_c   1.000
_cell.angle_alpha   90.00
_cell.angle_beta   90.00
_cell.angle_gamma   90.00
#
_symmetry.space_group_name_H-M   'P 1'
#
loop_
_entity.id
_entity.type
_entity.pdbx_description
1 polymer ?
#
loop_
_entity_poly.entity_id
_entity_poly.type
_entity_poly.pdbx_seq_one_letter_code
_entity_poly.pdbx_strand_id
1 'polypeptide(L)'
;MASAASTKSEDSDKRLLKLTRIYRYPRGGKLQDEVVDGYPNFHYLTSGIDGKRVQLESGINLVRLVDGVDGARRPVILLRSSPWKAGGETTPWHDFFDLDHGHVRYFGDQKAMTMGPVGSTRGNAALAEAALLHMAKDPGTRALAPPLMVFRAVTQEGAVKGYVEFCGAAVIERVEILVQRDPLTGVSFPNYVFDLAVLNTALESETIDWRWIDDRRNPHLSLKETLRYAPEAWREWVKSGESALPRIRRQVAASRVLSKSDQQPHTANETKALTTIYSFFASKKHAFEALAATVTAELLDRQGARYQFGWLTRGSGDGGTDFVGRLDVGFGQAKTSLVVLGQAKCISPDSSVSAEQLARVVARLRRGWIGVYATTGVYSRAAQIEMVEDQYPIILIDGRTLAESVWRLAMDAHGGNLLAYLTAVTADYQKWISVRRPEEILSVAQ
;
A
#
# COMPACT_ATOMS: atom_id res chain seq x y z
N MET A 1 43.18 -24.07 8.02
CA MET A 1 41.80 -24.27 8.54
C MET A 1 41.34 -23.11 9.42
N ALA A 2 41.41 -21.85 8.96
CA ALA A 2 41.13 -20.68 9.80
C ALA A 2 40.25 -19.63 9.10
N SER A 3 39.23 -20.07 8.35
CA SER A 3 38.34 -19.16 7.61
C SER A 3 36.84 -19.47 7.75
N ALA A 4 36.45 -20.53 8.47
CA ALA A 4 35.05 -20.94 8.60
C ALA A 4 34.42 -20.64 9.98
N ALA A 5 35.18 -20.10 10.94
CA ALA A 5 34.70 -19.83 12.30
C ALA A 5 34.21 -18.39 12.52
N SER A 6 34.59 -17.44 11.66
CA SER A 6 34.24 -16.01 11.83
C SER A 6 32.80 -15.69 11.43
N THR A 7 32.24 -16.40 10.44
CA THR A 7 30.91 -16.11 9.87
C THR A 7 29.75 -16.68 10.70
N LYS A 8 29.99 -17.64 11.60
CA LYS A 8 28.92 -18.21 12.45
C LYS A 8 28.55 -17.34 13.66
N SER A 9 29.40 -16.41 14.10
CA SER A 9 29.12 -15.57 15.28
C SER A 9 28.39 -14.25 14.97
N GLU A 10 28.50 -13.73 13.74
CA GLU A 10 27.83 -12.48 13.35
C GLU A 10 26.34 -12.66 13.01
N ASP A 11 25.91 -13.89 12.71
CA ASP A 11 24.52 -14.20 12.34
C ASP A 11 23.64 -14.47 13.57
N SER A 12 24.23 -14.88 14.70
CA SER A 12 23.51 -15.23 15.93
C SER A 12 23.01 -14.03 16.75
N ASP A 13 23.39 -12.80 16.38
CA ASP A 13 23.00 -11.56 17.07
C ASP A 13 22.18 -10.61 16.17
N LYS A 14 21.65 -11.12 15.06
CA LYS A 14 20.82 -10.34 14.13
C LYS A 14 19.46 -10.02 14.77
N ARG A 15 19.20 -8.73 14.97
CA ARG A 15 17.93 -8.22 15.50
C ARG A 15 17.19 -7.45 14.41
N LEU A 16 16.27 -8.13 13.73
CA LEU A 16 15.58 -7.57 12.56
C LEU A 16 14.18 -7.05 12.93
N LEU A 17 13.97 -5.74 12.75
CA LEU A 17 12.64 -5.13 12.73
C LEU A 17 12.07 -5.22 11.31
N LYS A 18 10.99 -5.99 11.15
CA LYS A 18 10.31 -6.23 9.89
C LYS A 18 9.13 -5.28 9.75
N LEU A 19 9.04 -4.64 8.60
CA LEU A 19 7.93 -3.76 8.25
C LEU A 19 6.60 -4.51 8.32
N THR A 20 5.54 -3.80 8.72
CA THR A 20 4.16 -4.29 8.94
C THR A 20 4.02 -5.45 9.93
N ARG A 21 5.12 -5.84 10.60
CA ARG A 21 5.08 -6.85 11.65
C ARG A 21 4.62 -6.23 12.97
N ILE A 22 3.81 -7.00 13.69
CA ILE A 22 3.33 -6.67 15.02
C ILE A 22 4.33 -7.18 16.07
N TYR A 23 4.61 -6.32 17.05
CA TYR A 23 5.52 -6.54 18.16
C TYR A 23 4.80 -6.34 19.49
N ARG A 24 5.21 -7.13 20.48
CA ARG A 24 4.76 -6.96 21.86
C ARG A 24 5.56 -5.87 22.56
N TYR A 25 4.86 -4.87 23.12
CA TYR A 25 5.41 -3.83 23.99
C TYR A 25 4.89 -4.01 25.44
N PRO A 26 5.52 -4.88 26.25
CA PRO A 26 5.09 -5.17 27.61
C PRO A 26 5.48 -4.06 28.61
N ARG A 27 4.60 -3.83 29.61
CA ARG A 27 4.92 -2.97 30.77
C ARG A 27 5.99 -3.67 31.61
N GLY A 28 7.08 -2.98 31.91
CA GLY A 28 8.18 -3.53 32.74
C GLY A 28 9.10 -4.54 32.03
N GLY A 29 8.93 -4.74 30.72
CA GLY A 29 9.48 -5.82 29.88
C GLY A 29 10.78 -6.52 30.32
N LYS A 30 10.75 -7.86 30.31
CA LYS A 30 11.95 -8.71 30.43
C LYS A 30 12.77 -8.56 29.15
N LEU A 31 14.04 -8.17 29.28
CA LEU A 31 14.92 -7.88 28.15
C LEU A 31 15.47 -9.12 27.46
N GLN A 32 15.34 -10.28 28.09
CA GLN A 32 15.95 -11.54 27.63
C GLN A 32 14.96 -12.43 26.85
N ASP A 33 13.66 -12.16 26.95
CA ASP A 33 12.63 -12.98 26.31
C ASP A 33 12.45 -12.50 24.86
N GLU A 34 12.81 -13.32 23.87
CA GLU A 34 12.66 -12.94 22.45
C GLU A 34 11.20 -12.79 22.03
N VAL A 35 10.31 -13.57 22.66
CA VAL A 35 8.89 -13.66 22.37
C VAL A 35 8.11 -13.49 23.67
N VAL A 36 7.10 -12.64 23.66
CA VAL A 36 6.17 -12.41 24.77
C VAL A 36 4.75 -12.42 24.22
N ASP A 37 3.88 -13.20 24.85
CA ASP A 37 2.47 -13.39 24.43
C ASP A 37 2.34 -13.85 22.95
N GLY A 38 3.29 -14.65 22.45
CA GLY A 38 3.27 -15.15 21.06
C GLY A 38 3.80 -14.17 19.99
N TYR A 39 4.17 -12.94 20.38
CA TYR A 39 4.71 -11.93 19.47
C TYR A 39 6.17 -11.59 19.82
N PRO A 40 6.99 -11.16 18.84
CA PRO A 40 8.36 -10.75 19.13
C PRO A 40 8.37 -9.57 20.10
N ASN A 41 9.25 -9.63 21.09
CA ASN A 41 9.36 -8.64 22.15
C ASN A 41 10.14 -7.42 21.66
N PHE A 42 9.47 -6.26 21.65
CA PHE A 42 10.09 -4.99 21.29
C PHE A 42 11.32 -4.68 22.14
N HIS A 43 11.28 -4.95 23.45
CA HIS A 43 12.39 -4.64 24.35
C HIS A 43 13.58 -5.55 24.13
N TYR A 44 13.38 -6.80 23.73
CA TYR A 44 14.47 -7.70 23.33
C TYR A 44 15.16 -7.16 22.06
N LEU A 45 14.38 -6.88 21.02
CA LEU A 45 14.90 -6.41 19.73
C LEU A 45 15.59 -5.06 19.80
N THR A 46 15.14 -4.17 20.70
CA THR A 46 15.68 -2.82 20.81
C THR A 46 16.64 -2.63 21.99
N SER A 47 16.86 -3.68 22.79
CA SER A 47 17.89 -3.68 23.82
C SER A 47 19.25 -3.56 23.15
N GLY A 48 20.07 -2.60 23.59
CA GLY A 48 21.44 -2.46 23.08
C GLY A 48 22.42 -3.27 23.93
N ILE A 49 23.70 -3.26 23.52
CA ILE A 49 24.81 -3.89 24.24
C ILE A 49 24.90 -3.40 25.70
N ASP A 50 24.54 -2.14 25.96
CA ASP A 50 24.61 -1.53 27.30
C ASP A 50 23.45 -1.91 28.24
N GLY A 51 22.52 -2.76 27.80
CA GLY A 51 21.33 -3.18 28.57
C GLY A 51 20.28 -2.07 28.83
N LYS A 52 20.49 -0.85 28.30
CA LYS A 52 19.56 0.28 28.46
C LYS A 52 18.39 0.16 27.49
N ARG A 53 17.18 0.23 28.06
CA ARG A 53 15.89 0.09 27.36
C ARG A 53 15.58 1.31 26.50
N VAL A 54 15.08 1.07 25.29
CA VAL A 54 14.46 2.08 24.45
C VAL A 54 12.97 2.13 24.79
N GLN A 55 12.45 3.33 25.03
CA GLN A 55 11.03 3.53 25.35
C GLN A 55 10.25 3.84 24.07
N LEU A 56 9.00 3.37 24.02
CA LEU A 56 8.06 3.61 22.92
C LEU A 56 6.68 3.98 23.50
N GLU A 57 6.67 5.05 24.29
CA GLU A 57 5.44 5.66 24.80
C GLU A 57 4.68 6.37 23.67
N SER A 58 3.44 6.79 23.92
CA SER A 58 2.64 7.48 22.92
C SER A 58 3.31 8.81 22.50
N GLY A 59 3.46 9.03 21.18
CA GLY A 59 4.06 10.25 20.64
C GLY A 59 5.54 10.09 20.28
N ILE A 60 6.34 11.11 20.60
CA ILE A 60 7.74 11.24 20.16
C ILE A 60 8.68 10.78 21.27
N ASN A 61 9.47 9.74 21.01
CA ASN A 61 10.38 9.13 21.98
C ASN A 61 11.84 9.36 21.57
N LEU A 62 12.60 9.93 22.49
CA LEU A 62 13.97 10.35 22.23
C LEU A 62 14.96 9.41 22.93
N VAL A 63 15.82 8.76 22.15
CA VAL A 63 17.01 8.12 22.72
C VAL A 63 18.01 9.20 23.13
N ARG A 64 18.73 8.95 24.24
CA ARG A 64 19.73 9.87 24.80
C ARG A 64 20.78 10.21 23.74
N LEU A 65 21.22 11.48 23.74
CA LEU A 65 22.37 11.91 22.93
C LEU A 65 23.63 11.12 23.34
N VAL A 66 24.47 10.88 22.35
CA VAL A 66 25.75 10.20 22.51
C VAL A 66 26.84 11.15 22.04
N ASP A 67 27.81 11.40 22.91
CA ASP A 67 29.03 12.14 22.56
C ASP A 67 29.98 11.16 21.87
N GLY A 68 29.92 11.12 20.55
CA GLY A 68 30.77 10.28 19.72
C GLY A 68 32.14 10.91 19.48
N VAL A 69 33.07 10.11 18.94
CA VAL A 69 34.42 10.56 18.54
C VAL A 69 34.42 11.74 17.56
N ASP A 70 33.33 11.93 16.82
CA ASP A 70 33.14 12.95 15.79
C ASP A 70 32.01 13.95 16.10
N GLY A 71 31.52 13.95 17.34
CA GLY A 71 30.55 14.92 17.85
C GLY A 71 29.32 14.29 18.50
N ALA A 72 28.51 15.16 19.12
CA ALA A 72 27.26 14.76 19.72
C ALA A 72 26.24 14.37 18.63
N ARG A 73 25.63 13.19 18.77
CA ARG A 73 24.60 12.71 17.86
C ARG A 73 23.42 12.10 18.59
N ARG A 74 22.24 12.22 17.97
CA ARG A 74 21.06 11.48 18.41
C ARG A 74 21.03 10.13 17.66
N PRO A 75 21.00 8.98 18.37
CA PRO A 75 21.05 7.70 17.70
C PRO A 75 19.82 7.41 16.85
N VAL A 76 18.63 7.68 17.39
CA VAL A 76 17.32 7.41 16.77
C VAL A 76 16.23 8.24 17.46
N ILE A 77 15.15 8.55 16.73
CA ILE A 77 13.88 9.04 17.28
C ILE A 77 12.83 7.97 16.97
N LEU A 78 12.03 7.57 17.95
CA LEU A 78 10.93 6.63 17.74
C LEU A 78 9.59 7.34 17.82
N LEU A 79 8.79 7.20 16.77
CA LEU A 79 7.46 7.76 16.69
C LEU A 79 6.43 6.67 16.95
N ARG A 80 5.47 6.93 17.84
CA ARG A 80 4.34 6.02 18.07
C ARG A 80 3.03 6.77 17.90
N SER A 81 2.37 6.52 16.79
CA SER A 81 1.02 6.97 16.55
C SER A 81 -0.02 6.05 17.21
N SER A 82 -1.19 6.61 17.53
CA SER A 82 -2.32 5.88 18.09
C SER A 82 -3.55 6.13 17.20
N PRO A 83 -3.79 5.27 16.19
CA PRO A 83 -4.83 5.46 15.19
C PRO A 83 -6.27 5.36 15.74
N TRP A 84 -6.46 4.93 17.00
CA TRP A 84 -7.76 4.88 17.68
C TRP A 84 -8.48 6.24 17.78
N LYS A 85 -7.78 7.34 17.50
CA LYS A 85 -8.34 8.70 17.43
C LYS A 85 -8.61 9.16 15.98
N ALA A 86 -8.22 8.39 14.98
CA ALA A 86 -8.50 8.68 13.58
C ALA A 86 -9.91 8.17 13.22
N GLY A 87 -10.72 9.03 12.58
CA GLY A 87 -12.04 8.65 12.05
C GLY A 87 -13.24 8.85 12.98
N GLY A 88 -13.08 9.38 14.19
CA GLY A 88 -14.21 9.90 14.98
C GLY A 88 -14.60 11.32 14.53
N GLU A 89 -15.88 11.70 14.70
CA GLU A 89 -16.42 13.04 14.35
C GLU A 89 -15.64 14.23 14.95
N THR A 90 -14.76 13.98 15.92
CA THR A 90 -14.16 15.00 16.77
C THR A 90 -12.76 15.48 16.36
N THR A 91 -11.96 14.82 15.52
CA THR A 91 -10.58 15.31 15.24
C THR A 91 -10.18 15.24 13.77
N PRO A 92 -10.23 16.36 13.01
CA PRO A 92 -9.80 16.40 11.61
C PRO A 92 -8.28 16.23 11.45
N TRP A 93 -7.51 16.43 12.53
CA TRP A 93 -6.05 16.34 12.55
C TRP A 93 -5.60 15.01 13.15
N HIS A 94 -5.28 14.04 12.30
CA HIS A 94 -4.78 12.73 12.69
C HIS A 94 -3.59 12.36 11.81
N ASP A 95 -2.66 11.58 12.36
CA ASP A 95 -1.54 11.08 11.59
C ASP A 95 -2.06 10.23 10.42
N PHE A 96 -1.53 10.47 9.23
CA PHE A 96 -1.88 9.75 8.02
C PHE A 96 -0.74 8.82 7.61
N PHE A 97 -1.08 7.58 7.30
CA PHE A 97 -0.12 6.53 6.94
C PHE A 97 -0.46 5.98 5.56
N ASP A 98 0.34 6.36 4.57
CA ASP A 98 0.34 5.77 3.24
C ASP A 98 1.65 5.02 3.03
N LEU A 99 1.78 3.90 3.75
CA LEU A 99 2.97 3.08 3.69
C LEU A 99 3.18 2.53 2.27
N ASP A 100 2.12 2.34 1.49
CA ASP A 100 2.18 1.83 0.13
C ASP A 100 2.92 2.80 -0.81
N HIS A 101 2.81 4.11 -0.59
CA HIS A 101 3.61 5.12 -1.28
C HIS A 101 4.77 5.65 -0.45
N GLY A 102 5.10 5.00 0.68
CA GLY A 102 6.21 5.39 1.54
C GLY A 102 6.06 6.81 2.10
N HIS A 103 4.85 7.21 2.46
CA HIS A 103 4.54 8.52 3.01
C HIS A 103 3.82 8.39 4.36
N VAL A 104 4.28 9.16 5.35
CA VAL A 104 3.59 9.33 6.63
C VAL A 104 3.50 10.81 6.95
N ARG A 105 2.29 11.32 7.20
CA ARG A 105 2.09 12.68 7.71
C ARG A 105 1.88 12.60 9.22
N TYR A 106 2.84 13.12 9.98
CA TYR A 106 2.88 12.99 11.44
C TYR A 106 2.74 14.34 12.13
N PHE A 107 1.86 14.43 13.11
CA PHE A 107 1.59 15.66 13.86
C PHE A 107 2.42 15.74 15.15
N GLY A 108 2.91 16.94 15.43
CA GLY A 108 3.72 17.26 16.59
C GLY A 108 3.01 17.07 17.94
N ASP A 109 3.77 17.18 19.03
CA ASP A 109 3.29 16.98 20.40
C ASP A 109 2.76 18.26 21.07
N GLN A 110 2.60 19.37 20.35
CA GLN A 110 1.92 20.56 20.90
C GLN A 110 0.44 20.23 21.18
N LYS A 111 -0.09 20.77 22.28
CA LYS A 111 -1.51 20.73 22.66
C LYS A 111 -2.01 22.13 23.00
N ALA A 112 -3.33 22.30 23.05
CA ALA A 112 -3.98 23.57 23.42
C ALA A 112 -3.52 24.11 24.78
N MET A 113 -3.25 23.22 25.75
CA MET A 113 -2.80 23.57 27.10
C MET A 113 -1.29 23.74 27.22
N THR A 114 -0.52 23.53 26.14
CA THR A 114 0.93 23.68 26.18
C THR A 114 1.29 25.17 26.19
N MET A 115 2.01 25.59 27.22
CA MET A 115 2.56 26.95 27.32
C MET A 115 3.78 27.13 26.41
N GLY A 116 3.85 28.27 25.70
CA GLY A 116 5.00 28.65 24.89
C GLY A 116 4.77 28.55 23.37
N PRO A 117 5.74 29.02 22.57
CA PRO A 117 5.63 28.97 21.11
C PRO A 117 5.64 27.54 20.58
N VAL A 118 5.24 27.37 19.31
CA VAL A 118 5.39 26.09 18.60
C VAL A 118 6.86 25.66 18.61
N GLY A 119 7.13 24.40 18.92
CA GLY A 119 8.49 23.89 19.10
C GLY A 119 9.02 23.92 20.54
N SER A 120 8.27 24.45 21.50
CA SER A 120 8.67 24.45 22.92
C SER A 120 8.55 23.08 23.59
N THR A 121 7.70 22.19 23.06
CA THR A 121 7.61 20.81 23.54
C THR A 121 8.86 20.03 23.20
N ARG A 122 9.23 19.09 24.09
CA ARG A 122 10.43 18.27 23.94
C ARG A 122 10.43 17.47 22.62
N GLY A 123 9.28 16.95 22.19
CA GLY A 123 9.16 16.20 20.94
C GLY A 123 9.33 17.09 19.71
N ASN A 124 8.57 18.18 19.62
CA ASN A 124 8.67 19.12 18.51
C ASN A 124 10.06 19.75 18.39
N ALA A 125 10.69 20.15 19.49
CA ALA A 125 12.06 20.66 19.47
C ALA A 125 13.02 19.66 18.83
N ALA A 126 12.96 18.39 19.25
CA ALA A 126 13.84 17.35 18.73
C ALA A 126 13.54 16.98 17.27
N LEU A 127 12.28 17.03 16.83
CA LEU A 127 11.92 16.83 15.42
C LEU A 127 12.31 18.01 14.54
N ALA A 128 12.23 19.24 15.05
CA ALA A 128 12.72 20.43 14.34
C ALA A 128 14.25 20.39 14.18
N GLU A 129 14.99 20.03 15.24
CA GLU A 129 16.43 19.77 15.17
C GLU A 129 16.77 18.67 14.17
N ALA A 130 16.04 17.55 14.21
CA ALA A 130 16.23 16.48 13.23
C ALA A 130 15.94 16.96 11.81
N ALA A 131 14.90 17.76 11.59
CA ALA A 131 14.55 18.27 10.28
C ALA A 131 15.68 19.11 9.65
N LEU A 132 16.38 19.93 10.46
CA LEU A 132 17.56 20.68 9.98
C LEU A 132 18.66 19.75 9.47
N LEU A 133 18.90 18.63 10.15
CA LEU A 133 19.88 17.62 9.72
C LEU A 133 19.39 16.85 8.49
N HIS A 134 18.09 16.55 8.41
CA HIS A 134 17.52 15.81 7.29
C HIS A 134 17.48 16.60 5.99
N MET A 135 17.27 17.91 6.08
CA MET A 135 17.23 18.82 4.93
C MET A 135 18.60 19.44 4.62
N ALA A 136 19.67 19.01 5.29
CA ALA A 136 21.01 19.53 5.06
C ALA A 136 21.53 19.16 3.65
N LYS A 137 22.23 20.10 3.02
CA LYS A 137 22.79 19.91 1.67
C LYS A 137 24.07 19.09 1.68
N ASP A 138 24.83 19.12 2.77
CA ASP A 138 26.10 18.41 2.88
C ASP A 138 25.92 16.98 3.46
N PRO A 139 26.61 15.97 2.91
CA PRO A 139 26.53 14.59 3.42
C PRO A 139 26.97 14.42 4.88
N GLY A 140 27.92 15.23 5.36
CA GLY A 140 28.46 15.14 6.73
C GLY A 140 27.39 15.47 7.78
N THR A 141 26.66 16.55 7.58
CA THR A 141 25.54 16.95 8.44
C THR A 141 24.39 15.97 8.34
N ARG A 142 24.08 15.44 7.14
CA ARG A 142 23.08 14.36 7.01
C ARG A 142 23.48 13.08 7.74
N ALA A 143 24.77 12.76 7.86
CA ALA A 143 25.20 11.57 8.61
C ALA A 143 24.87 11.67 10.11
N LEU A 144 24.83 12.90 10.66
CA LEU A 144 24.39 13.16 12.04
C LEU A 144 22.89 12.96 12.25
N ALA A 145 22.09 13.03 11.18
CA ALA A 145 20.64 12.94 11.25
C ALA A 145 20.17 11.65 11.94
N PRO A 146 19.26 11.74 12.93
CA PRO A 146 18.70 10.55 13.57
C PRO A 146 17.65 9.89 12.66
N PRO A 147 17.73 8.59 12.36
CA PRO A 147 16.61 7.90 11.72
C PRO A 147 15.35 8.01 12.57
N LEU A 148 14.20 8.17 11.90
CA LEU A 148 12.89 8.11 12.54
C LEU A 148 12.33 6.70 12.39
N MET A 149 12.23 5.96 13.49
CA MET A 149 11.58 4.65 13.50
C MET A 149 10.10 4.84 13.81
N VAL A 150 9.25 4.58 12.82
CA VAL A 150 7.82 4.85 12.89
C VAL A 150 7.07 3.60 13.33
N PHE A 151 6.18 3.74 14.31
CA PHE A 151 5.30 2.69 14.82
C PHE A 151 3.87 3.21 14.94
N ARG A 152 2.90 2.30 14.88
CA ARG A 152 1.51 2.57 15.27
C ARG A 152 0.99 1.54 16.25
N ALA A 153 0.17 1.97 17.20
CA ALA A 153 -0.52 1.05 18.10
C ALA A 153 -1.58 0.25 17.34
N VAL A 154 -1.64 -1.06 17.58
CA VAL A 154 -2.60 -1.99 16.94
C VAL A 154 -3.34 -2.82 17.99
N THR A 155 -4.58 -3.21 17.70
CA THR A 155 -5.37 -4.11 18.56
C THR A 155 -5.09 -5.51 18.09
N GLN A 156 -4.71 -6.37 19.03
CA GLN A 156 -4.38 -7.76 18.73
C GLN A 156 -4.98 -8.64 19.82
N GLU A 157 -5.62 -9.75 19.44
CA GLU A 157 -6.23 -10.71 20.38
C GLU A 157 -7.17 -10.05 21.42
N GLY A 158 -7.94 -9.06 21.00
CA GLY A 158 -8.88 -8.32 21.86
C GLY A 158 -8.23 -7.29 22.80
N ALA A 159 -6.91 -7.19 22.85
CA ALA A 159 -6.19 -6.21 23.64
C ALA A 159 -5.87 -4.94 22.83
N VAL A 160 -6.44 -3.82 23.26
CA VAL A 160 -6.27 -2.49 22.63
C VAL A 160 -4.88 -1.88 22.91
N LYS A 161 -4.17 -2.38 23.93
CA LYS A 161 -2.87 -1.87 24.37
C LYS A 161 -1.87 -3.01 24.47
N GLY A 162 -0.60 -2.67 24.27
CA GLY A 162 0.52 -3.60 24.45
C GLY A 162 1.08 -4.15 23.13
N TYR A 163 0.51 -3.78 21.99
CA TYR A 163 0.99 -4.18 20.66
C TYR A 163 1.27 -2.94 19.81
N VAL A 164 2.34 -3.02 19.03
CA VAL A 164 2.76 -1.99 18.08
C VAL A 164 3.16 -2.65 16.77
N GLU A 165 2.80 -2.02 15.67
CA GLU A 165 3.27 -2.40 14.33
C GLU A 165 4.41 -1.49 13.91
N PHE A 166 5.45 -2.06 13.32
CA PHE A 166 6.55 -1.28 12.75
C PHE A 166 6.20 -0.79 11.34
N CYS A 167 6.25 0.53 11.15
CA CYS A 167 5.88 1.22 9.91
C CYS A 167 7.09 1.70 9.10
N GLY A 168 8.32 1.48 9.59
CA GLY A 168 9.55 1.66 8.83
C GLY A 168 10.49 2.72 9.39
N ALA A 169 11.67 2.80 8.77
CA ALA A 169 12.61 3.89 8.97
C ALA A 169 12.29 5.01 7.99
N ALA A 170 12.22 6.24 8.47
CA ALA A 170 11.81 7.39 7.67
C ALA A 170 12.78 8.57 7.81
N VAL A 171 12.71 9.46 6.83
CA VAL A 171 13.37 10.76 6.83
C VAL A 171 12.33 11.88 6.72
N ILE A 172 12.56 13.02 7.39
CA ILE A 172 11.72 14.21 7.26
C ILE A 172 11.98 14.83 5.89
N GLU A 173 10.94 14.91 5.05
CA GLU A 173 11.01 15.56 3.73
C GLU A 173 10.52 17.01 3.80
N ARG A 174 9.58 17.30 4.71
CA ARG A 174 8.96 18.62 4.83
C ARG A 174 8.48 18.86 6.25
N VAL A 175 8.51 20.13 6.65
CA VAL A 175 7.97 20.61 7.93
C VAL A 175 7.03 21.78 7.66
N GLU A 176 5.83 21.71 8.24
CA GLU A 176 4.82 22.75 8.18
C GLU A 176 4.37 23.13 9.60
N ILE A 177 3.86 24.35 9.77
CA ILE A 177 3.14 24.76 10.97
C ILE A 177 1.67 24.89 10.59
N LEU A 178 0.80 24.15 11.28
CA LEU A 178 -0.65 24.24 11.11
C LEU A 178 -1.30 24.71 12.41
N VAL A 179 -2.41 25.45 12.29
CA VAL A 179 -3.26 25.79 13.44
C VAL A 179 -4.31 24.69 13.60
N GLN A 180 -4.23 23.98 14.72
CA GLN A 180 -5.19 22.96 15.12
C GLN A 180 -6.23 23.58 16.06
N ARG A 181 -7.45 23.04 16.05
CA ARG A 181 -8.49 23.41 17.02
C ARG A 181 -8.83 22.17 17.83
N ASP A 182 -8.72 22.28 19.14
CA ASP A 182 -9.14 21.22 20.05
C ASP A 182 -10.68 21.17 20.06
N PRO A 183 -11.31 20.05 19.68
CA PRO A 183 -12.77 19.93 19.63
C PRO A 183 -13.43 19.99 21.01
N LEU A 184 -12.72 19.60 22.08
CA LEU A 184 -13.28 19.54 23.43
C LEU A 184 -13.25 20.91 24.10
N THR A 185 -12.15 21.65 23.92
CA THR A 185 -11.96 22.95 24.55
C THR A 185 -12.30 24.12 23.63
N GLY A 186 -12.38 23.88 22.32
CA GLY A 186 -12.63 24.90 21.30
C GLY A 186 -11.43 25.81 20.99
N VAL A 187 -10.32 25.65 21.72
CA VAL A 187 -9.11 26.49 21.64
C VAL A 187 -8.29 26.11 20.41
N SER A 188 -7.84 27.14 19.67
CA SER A 188 -6.91 26.98 18.56
C SER A 188 -5.46 27.11 19.03
N PHE A 189 -4.58 26.26 18.54
CA PHE A 189 -3.15 26.25 18.88
C PHE A 189 -2.30 25.85 17.65
N PRO A 190 -1.11 26.46 17.46
CA PRO A 190 -0.21 26.06 16.39
C PRO A 190 0.51 24.75 16.75
N ASN A 191 0.76 23.88 15.77
CA ASN A 191 1.54 22.67 15.93
C ASN A 191 2.35 22.38 14.66
N TYR A 192 3.43 21.60 14.79
CA TYR A 192 4.17 21.12 13.64
C TYR A 192 3.46 19.95 12.96
N VAL A 193 3.66 19.85 11.66
CA VAL A 193 3.34 18.68 10.85
C VAL A 193 4.57 18.31 10.04
N PHE A 194 4.92 17.03 10.09
CA PHE A 194 6.10 16.48 9.44
C PHE A 194 5.63 15.51 8.35
N ASP A 195 5.99 15.78 7.10
CA ASP A 195 5.88 14.77 6.05
C ASP A 195 7.15 13.92 6.10
N LEU A 196 6.95 12.61 6.20
CA LEU A 196 8.01 11.63 6.36
C LEU A 196 8.04 10.72 5.12
N ALA A 197 9.22 10.59 4.53
CA ALA A 197 9.50 9.60 3.51
C ALA A 197 9.97 8.30 4.16
N VAL A 198 9.13 7.25 4.13
CA VAL A 198 9.51 5.90 4.57
C VAL A 198 10.42 5.30 3.51
N LEU A 199 11.59 4.84 3.95
CA LEU A 199 12.63 4.33 3.06
C LEU A 199 12.30 2.92 2.58
N ASN A 200 12.66 2.65 1.32
CA ASN A 200 12.60 1.34 0.70
C ASN A 200 13.63 0.42 1.34
N THR A 201 13.19 -0.74 1.83
CA THR A 201 14.04 -1.75 2.45
C THR A 201 13.90 -3.10 1.76
N ALA A 202 13.48 -3.11 0.49
CA ALA A 202 13.26 -4.33 -0.28
C ALA A 202 14.54 -5.17 -0.44
N LEU A 203 15.71 -4.54 -0.56
CA LEU A 203 17.00 -5.24 -0.60
C LEU A 203 17.30 -5.95 0.73
N GLU A 204 16.80 -5.40 1.83
CA GLU A 204 16.86 -5.95 3.18
C GLU A 204 15.62 -6.79 3.53
N SER A 205 14.85 -7.24 2.54
CA SER A 205 13.63 -8.06 2.73
C SER A 205 12.57 -7.38 3.63
N GLU A 206 12.40 -6.07 3.48
CA GLU A 206 11.54 -5.21 4.30
C GLU A 206 11.91 -5.24 5.79
N THR A 207 13.21 -5.33 6.09
CA THR A 207 13.72 -5.32 7.47
C THR A 207 14.75 -4.22 7.73
N ILE A 208 14.83 -3.81 8.99
CA ILE A 208 15.88 -2.95 9.55
C ILE A 208 16.66 -3.77 10.57
N ASP A 209 17.97 -3.87 10.40
CA ASP A 209 18.86 -4.46 11.39
C ASP A 209 19.11 -3.47 12.53
N TRP A 210 18.65 -3.80 13.74
CA TRP A 210 18.75 -2.91 14.90
C TRP A 210 20.20 -2.68 15.34
N ARG A 211 21.15 -3.52 14.91
CA ARG A 211 22.58 -3.28 15.14
C ARG A 211 23.05 -1.96 14.54
N TRP A 212 22.35 -1.44 13.54
CA TRP A 212 22.53 -0.07 13.06
C TRP A 212 22.33 0.96 14.17
N ILE A 213 21.26 0.84 14.95
CA ILE A 213 20.97 1.75 16.06
C ILE A 213 21.96 1.53 17.20
N ASP A 214 22.41 0.29 17.43
CA ASP A 214 23.46 0.01 18.40
C ASP A 214 24.77 0.71 18.05
N ASP A 215 25.17 0.69 16.78
CA ASP A 215 26.35 1.42 16.33
C ASP A 215 26.19 2.92 16.53
N ARG A 216 25.02 3.46 16.19
CA ARG A 216 24.69 4.88 16.43
C ARG A 216 24.70 5.24 17.90
N ARG A 217 24.43 4.29 18.80
CA ARG A 217 24.51 4.46 20.26
C ARG A 217 25.92 4.33 20.84
N ASN A 218 26.87 3.78 20.09
CA ASN A 218 28.21 3.50 20.59
C ASN A 218 29.13 4.74 20.51
N PRO A 219 29.54 5.35 21.65
CA PRO A 219 30.37 6.57 21.64
C PRO A 219 31.75 6.35 21.00
N HIS A 220 32.22 5.11 20.90
CA HIS A 220 33.52 4.76 20.33
C HIS A 220 33.52 4.62 18.80
N LEU A 221 32.34 4.65 18.16
CA LEU A 221 32.22 4.56 16.71
C LEU A 221 32.00 5.94 16.10
N SER A 222 32.69 6.20 14.99
CA SER A 222 32.44 7.33 14.09
C SER A 222 31.15 7.13 13.30
N LEU A 223 30.56 8.21 12.80
CA LEU A 223 29.38 8.23 11.95
C LEU A 223 29.51 7.29 10.75
N LYS A 224 30.70 7.24 10.12
CA LYS A 224 30.97 6.35 8.99
C LYS A 224 30.86 4.88 9.39
N GLU A 225 31.41 4.51 10.54
CA GLU A 225 31.33 3.13 11.06
C GLU A 225 29.89 2.76 11.41
N THR A 226 29.08 3.73 11.85
CA THR A 226 27.66 3.48 12.16
C THR A 226 26.78 3.13 10.97
N LEU A 227 27.28 3.24 9.73
CA LEU A 227 26.52 2.92 8.53
C LEU A 227 26.64 1.46 8.08
N ARG A 228 27.43 0.62 8.76
CA ARG A 228 27.70 -0.76 8.33
C ARG A 228 26.44 -1.64 8.27
N TYR A 229 25.49 -1.42 9.19
CA TYR A 229 24.20 -2.14 9.24
C TYR A 229 23.01 -1.27 8.79
N ALA A 230 23.25 -0.03 8.35
CA ALA A 230 22.19 0.84 7.84
C ALA A 230 21.66 0.29 6.51
N PRO A 231 20.35 0.43 6.22
CA PRO A 231 19.78 0.05 4.92
C PRO A 231 20.44 0.80 3.78
N GLU A 232 20.45 0.19 2.59
CA GLU A 232 21.03 0.78 1.38
C GLU A 232 20.38 2.13 1.07
N ALA A 233 19.05 2.21 1.19
CA ALA A 233 18.30 3.46 1.01
C ALA A 233 18.79 4.57 1.96
N TRP A 234 19.10 4.26 3.21
CA TRP A 234 19.63 5.25 4.16
C TRP A 234 21.04 5.71 3.76
N ARG A 235 21.91 4.78 3.38
CA ARG A 235 23.28 5.10 2.93
C ARG A 235 23.27 6.00 1.70
N GLU A 236 22.41 5.69 0.73
CA GLU A 236 22.22 6.50 -0.46
C GLU A 236 21.60 7.87 -0.13
N TRP A 237 20.66 7.94 0.81
CA TRP A 237 20.14 9.22 1.30
C TRP A 237 21.22 10.10 1.94
N VAL A 238 22.08 9.53 2.81
CA VAL A 238 23.18 10.29 3.41
C VAL A 238 24.09 10.87 2.31
N LYS A 239 24.39 10.08 1.27
CA LYS A 239 25.24 10.50 0.15
C LYS A 239 24.61 11.56 -0.75
N SER A 240 23.37 11.33 -1.19
CA SER A 240 22.72 12.06 -2.29
C SER A 240 21.60 13.01 -1.86
N GLY A 241 21.16 12.94 -0.60
CA GLY A 241 20.15 13.81 0.00
C GLY A 241 18.78 13.71 -0.65
N GLU A 242 18.07 14.83 -0.73
CA GLU A 242 16.71 14.94 -1.27
C GLU A 242 16.56 14.36 -2.68
N SER A 243 17.58 14.52 -3.54
CA SER A 243 17.58 14.03 -4.92
C SER A 243 17.48 12.51 -5.06
N ALA A 244 17.76 11.77 -3.98
CA ALA A 244 17.60 10.32 -3.95
C ALA A 244 16.18 9.88 -3.57
N LEU A 245 15.41 10.72 -2.86
CA LEU A 245 14.13 10.34 -2.27
C LEU A 245 13.17 9.66 -3.24
N PRO A 246 12.97 10.11 -4.50
CA PRO A 246 12.07 9.41 -5.43
C PRO A 246 12.45 7.95 -5.69
N ARG A 247 13.74 7.59 -5.63
CA ARG A 247 14.24 6.24 -5.90
C ARG A 247 14.30 5.35 -4.65
N ILE A 248 14.56 5.97 -3.50
CA ILE A 248 14.78 5.25 -2.24
C ILE A 248 13.56 5.27 -1.32
N ARG A 249 12.46 5.93 -1.72
CA ARG A 249 11.17 5.87 -1.04
C ARG A 249 10.54 4.50 -1.25
N ARG A 250 9.90 3.98 -0.22
CA ARG A 250 9.12 2.75 -0.31
C ARG A 250 7.98 2.91 -1.31
N GLN A 251 7.83 1.95 -2.21
CA GLN A 251 6.70 1.85 -3.14
C GLN A 251 6.21 0.41 -3.20
N VAL A 252 5.00 0.17 -2.71
CA VAL A 252 4.32 -1.13 -2.66
C VAL A 252 3.40 -1.34 -3.85
N ALA A 253 3.21 -0.34 -4.71
CA ALA A 253 2.49 -0.52 -5.97
C ALA A 253 2.98 -1.77 -6.72
N ALA A 254 4.30 -2.04 -6.70
CA ALA A 254 4.90 -3.25 -7.25
C ALA A 254 4.48 -4.58 -6.58
N SER A 255 3.99 -4.57 -5.33
CA SER A 255 3.49 -5.75 -4.61
C SER A 255 2.03 -6.09 -4.93
N ARG A 256 1.26 -5.16 -5.52
CA ARG A 256 -0.09 -5.42 -6.03
C ARG A 256 -0.11 -5.81 -7.51
N VAL A 257 1.05 -5.74 -8.17
CA VAL A 257 1.24 -6.19 -9.55
C VAL A 257 1.29 -7.71 -9.56
N LEU A 258 0.33 -8.33 -10.24
CA LEU A 258 0.34 -9.76 -10.50
C LEU A 258 1.37 -10.09 -11.57
N SER A 259 2.14 -11.16 -11.35
CA SER A 259 3.03 -11.70 -12.38
C SER A 259 2.21 -12.27 -13.56
N LYS A 260 2.88 -12.58 -14.68
CA LYS A 260 2.20 -13.25 -15.80
C LYS A 260 1.59 -14.59 -15.37
N SER A 261 2.30 -15.35 -14.52
CA SER A 261 1.81 -16.64 -14.02
C SER A 261 0.63 -16.51 -13.05
N ASP A 262 0.57 -15.46 -12.24
CA ASP A 262 -0.52 -15.26 -11.29
C ASP A 262 -1.84 -14.85 -11.95
N GLN A 263 -1.74 -14.26 -13.15
CA GLN A 263 -2.87 -13.89 -14.02
C GLN A 263 -3.31 -15.02 -14.95
N GLN A 264 -2.61 -16.16 -14.92
CA GLN A 264 -2.92 -17.34 -15.72
C GLN A 264 -3.55 -18.42 -14.83
N PRO A 265 -4.40 -19.31 -15.40
CA PRO A 265 -4.95 -20.47 -14.72
C PRO A 265 -3.90 -21.28 -13.94
N HIS A 266 -4.22 -21.69 -12.71
CA HIS A 266 -3.35 -22.57 -11.92
C HIS A 266 -3.83 -24.02 -11.91
N THR A 267 -5.12 -24.26 -12.12
CA THR A 267 -5.68 -25.62 -12.15
C THR A 267 -5.91 -26.12 -13.57
N ALA A 268 -5.82 -27.44 -13.77
CA ALA A 268 -6.07 -28.04 -15.08
C ALA A 268 -7.47 -27.73 -15.64
N ASN A 269 -8.47 -27.59 -14.76
CA ASN A 269 -9.83 -27.23 -15.13
C ASN A 269 -9.91 -25.77 -15.61
N GLU A 270 -9.27 -24.83 -14.92
CA GLU A 270 -9.18 -23.44 -15.36
C GLU A 270 -8.40 -23.32 -16.67
N THR A 271 -7.30 -24.06 -16.83
CA THR A 271 -6.53 -24.07 -18.09
C THR A 271 -7.41 -24.55 -19.24
N LYS A 272 -8.12 -25.68 -19.05
CA LYS A 272 -9.06 -26.21 -20.03
C LYS A 272 -10.18 -25.22 -20.34
N ALA A 273 -10.71 -24.53 -19.32
CA ALA A 273 -11.72 -23.50 -19.48
C ALA A 273 -11.20 -22.34 -20.34
N LEU A 274 -10.04 -21.78 -19.99
CA LEU A 274 -9.46 -20.66 -20.72
C LEU A 274 -9.15 -21.02 -22.18
N THR A 275 -8.57 -22.21 -22.43
CA THR A 275 -8.32 -22.69 -23.79
C THR A 275 -9.62 -22.82 -24.58
N THR A 276 -10.67 -23.39 -23.97
CA THR A 276 -11.98 -23.56 -24.61
C THR A 276 -12.60 -22.19 -24.94
N ILE A 277 -12.55 -21.23 -24.01
CA ILE A 277 -13.04 -19.86 -24.21
C ILE A 277 -12.27 -19.21 -25.36
N TYR A 278 -10.94 -19.20 -25.32
CA TYR A 278 -10.12 -18.59 -26.36
C TYR A 278 -10.42 -19.18 -27.74
N SER A 279 -10.43 -20.52 -27.86
CA SER A 279 -10.73 -21.19 -29.14
C SER A 279 -12.14 -20.91 -29.66
N PHE A 280 -13.13 -20.81 -28.77
CA PHE A 280 -14.51 -20.50 -29.15
C PHE A 280 -14.68 -19.08 -29.69
N PHE A 281 -13.95 -18.10 -29.12
CA PHE A 281 -14.08 -16.69 -29.46
C PHE A 281 -13.02 -16.14 -30.43
N ALA A 282 -11.98 -16.92 -30.76
CA ALA A 282 -10.89 -16.49 -31.65
C ALA A 282 -11.40 -15.90 -32.98
N SER A 283 -12.47 -16.47 -33.55
CA SER A 283 -13.13 -16.00 -34.78
C SER A 283 -14.41 -15.19 -34.54
N LYS A 284 -14.85 -15.01 -33.29
CA LYS A 284 -16.14 -14.41 -32.92
C LYS A 284 -15.97 -13.28 -31.89
N LYS A 285 -15.15 -12.28 -32.21
CA LYS A 285 -14.77 -11.22 -31.25
C LYS A 285 -15.96 -10.47 -30.63
N HIS A 286 -16.98 -10.14 -31.40
CA HIS A 286 -18.18 -9.47 -30.88
C HIS A 286 -19.00 -10.34 -29.90
N ALA A 287 -19.00 -11.65 -30.09
CA ALA A 287 -19.67 -12.54 -29.16
C ALA A 287 -18.93 -12.62 -27.80
N PHE A 288 -17.62 -12.35 -27.77
CA PHE A 288 -16.84 -12.30 -26.54
C PHE A 288 -17.25 -11.13 -25.64
N GLU A 289 -17.69 -10.03 -26.23
CA GLU A 289 -18.18 -8.84 -25.50
C GLU A 289 -19.37 -9.22 -24.60
N ALA A 290 -20.25 -10.11 -25.08
CA ALA A 290 -21.37 -10.66 -24.32
C ALA A 290 -20.90 -11.46 -23.11
N LEU A 291 -19.92 -12.35 -23.30
CA LEU A 291 -19.34 -13.13 -22.21
C LEU A 291 -18.68 -12.21 -21.16
N ALA A 292 -17.92 -11.21 -21.61
CA ALA A 292 -17.25 -10.25 -20.73
C ALA A 292 -18.26 -9.46 -19.87
N ALA A 293 -19.39 -9.04 -20.46
CA ALA A 293 -20.45 -8.38 -19.72
C ALA A 293 -21.09 -9.31 -18.67
N THR A 294 -21.36 -10.58 -19.02
CA THR A 294 -21.90 -11.58 -18.08
C THR A 294 -20.93 -11.87 -16.93
N VAL A 295 -19.63 -12.03 -17.21
CA VAL A 295 -18.61 -12.27 -16.18
C VAL A 295 -18.46 -11.06 -15.27
N THR A 296 -18.54 -9.84 -15.83
CA THR A 296 -18.52 -8.61 -15.04
C THR A 296 -19.68 -8.55 -14.05
N ALA A 297 -20.89 -8.91 -14.50
CA ALA A 297 -22.06 -8.97 -13.63
C ALA A 297 -21.86 -9.98 -12.49
N GLU A 298 -21.41 -11.20 -12.82
CA GLU A 298 -21.17 -12.25 -11.83
C GLU A 298 -20.16 -11.84 -10.75
N LEU A 299 -19.05 -11.21 -11.16
CA LEU A 299 -18.00 -10.79 -10.24
C LEU A 299 -18.47 -9.70 -9.28
N LEU A 300 -19.23 -8.72 -9.79
CA LEU A 300 -19.76 -7.62 -8.98
C LEU A 300 -20.86 -8.09 -8.04
N ASP A 301 -21.79 -8.92 -8.51
CA ASP A 301 -22.88 -9.46 -7.70
C ASP A 301 -22.34 -10.33 -6.54
N ARG A 302 -21.28 -11.11 -6.77
CA ARG A 302 -20.64 -11.93 -5.71
C ARG A 302 -20.02 -11.11 -4.59
N GLN A 303 -19.66 -9.86 -4.84
CA GLN A 303 -19.17 -8.93 -3.83
C GLN A 303 -20.32 -8.18 -3.11
N GLY A 304 -21.57 -8.60 -3.33
CA GLY A 304 -22.76 -7.95 -2.77
C GLY A 304 -23.06 -6.60 -3.42
N ALA A 305 -22.41 -6.27 -4.53
CA ALA A 305 -22.66 -5.05 -5.27
C ALA A 305 -23.98 -5.18 -6.04
N ARG A 306 -24.69 -4.07 -6.24
CA ARG A 306 -25.92 -4.05 -7.05
C ARG A 306 -25.57 -3.63 -8.46
N TYR A 307 -25.21 -4.61 -9.29
CA TYR A 307 -24.90 -4.36 -10.68
C TYR A 307 -26.13 -4.58 -11.59
N GLN A 308 -26.29 -3.72 -12.59
CA GLN A 308 -27.28 -3.88 -13.64
C GLN A 308 -26.59 -3.80 -15.00
N PHE A 309 -26.69 -4.88 -15.78
CA PHE A 309 -26.27 -4.86 -17.17
C PHE A 309 -27.19 -3.93 -17.99
N GLY A 310 -26.57 -3.14 -18.88
CA GLY A 310 -27.27 -2.27 -19.81
C GLY A 310 -27.39 -2.89 -21.19
N TRP A 311 -26.35 -2.71 -22.00
CA TRP A 311 -26.32 -3.15 -23.39
C TRP A 311 -24.89 -3.35 -23.88
N LEU A 312 -24.76 -4.09 -24.99
CA LEU A 312 -23.56 -4.13 -25.82
C LEU A 312 -23.58 -2.94 -26.79
N THR A 313 -22.43 -2.33 -27.04
CA THR A 313 -22.34 -1.22 -27.99
C THR A 313 -22.27 -1.77 -29.42
N ARG A 314 -22.67 -0.96 -30.40
CA ARG A 314 -22.44 -1.31 -31.81
C ARG A 314 -20.99 -0.97 -32.14
N GLY A 315 -20.19 -1.96 -32.52
CA GLY A 315 -18.83 -1.75 -33.00
C GLY A 315 -18.78 -0.75 -34.15
N SER A 316 -18.40 0.49 -33.87
CA SER A 316 -17.85 1.40 -34.87
C SER A 316 -16.34 1.22 -34.85
N GLY A 317 -15.68 1.27 -36.01
CA GLY A 317 -14.28 0.88 -36.21
C GLY A 317 -13.21 1.58 -35.37
N ASP A 318 -13.58 2.40 -34.39
CA ASP A 318 -12.69 3.12 -33.47
C ASP A 318 -13.17 3.16 -31.99
N GLY A 319 -14.26 2.45 -31.68
CA GLY A 319 -15.00 2.57 -30.42
C GLY A 319 -14.57 1.59 -29.33
N GLY A 320 -13.47 1.87 -28.62
CA GLY A 320 -12.99 1.12 -27.43
C GLY A 320 -13.89 1.13 -26.19
N THR A 321 -15.18 0.81 -26.35
CA THR A 321 -16.14 0.52 -25.27
C THR A 321 -17.13 -0.47 -25.86
N ASP A 322 -17.15 -1.68 -25.32
CA ASP A 322 -17.87 -2.81 -25.90
C ASP A 322 -19.19 -3.08 -25.18
N PHE A 323 -19.29 -2.72 -23.89
CA PHE A 323 -20.53 -2.84 -23.12
C PHE A 323 -20.68 -1.73 -22.09
N VAL A 324 -21.93 -1.52 -21.67
CA VAL A 324 -22.31 -0.54 -20.65
C VAL A 324 -23.14 -1.23 -19.57
N GLY A 325 -22.86 -0.91 -18.31
CA GLY A 325 -23.67 -1.28 -17.16
C GLY A 325 -23.77 -0.17 -16.12
N ARG A 326 -24.43 -0.47 -15.00
CA ARG A 326 -24.62 0.44 -13.87
C ARG A 326 -24.29 -0.28 -12.57
N LEU A 327 -23.62 0.42 -11.67
CA LEU A 327 -23.34 -0.05 -10.33
C LEU A 327 -24.02 0.90 -9.32
N ASP A 328 -24.96 0.38 -8.53
CA ASP A 328 -25.62 1.15 -7.50
C ASP A 328 -24.85 1.07 -6.17
N VAL A 329 -24.48 2.23 -5.63
CA VAL A 329 -23.72 2.38 -4.38
C VAL A 329 -24.58 3.08 -3.34
N GLY A 330 -24.69 2.49 -2.14
CA GLY A 330 -25.51 2.99 -1.03
C GLY A 330 -26.71 2.09 -0.74
N PHE A 331 -27.63 2.57 0.12
CA PHE A 331 -28.74 1.77 0.62
C PHE A 331 -30.05 2.56 0.69
N GLY A 332 -31.17 1.90 0.40
CA GLY A 332 -32.50 2.50 0.43
C GLY A 332 -32.62 3.70 -0.51
N GLN A 333 -33.05 4.84 0.03
CA GLN A 333 -33.15 6.12 -0.67
C GLN A 333 -31.81 6.87 -0.75
N ALA A 334 -30.82 6.50 0.08
CA ALA A 334 -29.48 7.08 0.07
C ALA A 334 -28.54 6.27 -0.83
N LYS A 335 -28.83 6.28 -2.14
CA LYS A 335 -28.01 5.60 -3.15
C LYS A 335 -27.68 6.51 -4.32
N THR A 336 -26.54 6.23 -4.95
CA THR A 336 -26.10 6.81 -6.21
C THR A 336 -25.78 5.71 -7.20
N SER A 337 -25.77 6.03 -8.49
CA SER A 337 -25.50 5.09 -9.57
C SER A 337 -24.26 5.51 -10.33
N LEU A 338 -23.32 4.59 -10.47
CA LEU A 338 -22.10 4.77 -11.24
C LEU A 338 -22.25 4.10 -12.60
N VAL A 339 -21.80 4.76 -13.66
CA VAL A 339 -21.76 4.16 -15.00
C VAL A 339 -20.54 3.24 -15.09
N VAL A 340 -20.74 2.04 -15.62
CA VAL A 340 -19.67 1.05 -15.84
C VAL A 340 -19.42 0.94 -17.34
N LEU A 341 -18.22 1.31 -17.79
CA LEU A 341 -17.78 1.10 -19.17
C LEU A 341 -16.92 -0.15 -19.28
N GLY A 342 -17.34 -1.09 -20.12
CA GLY A 342 -16.64 -2.33 -20.35
C GLY A 342 -15.85 -2.35 -21.65
N GLN A 343 -14.64 -2.90 -21.62
CA GLN A 343 -13.85 -3.30 -22.77
C GLN A 343 -13.56 -4.79 -22.66
N ALA A 344 -13.72 -5.51 -23.77
CA ALA A 344 -13.45 -6.93 -23.90
C ALA A 344 -12.42 -7.16 -25.01
N LYS A 345 -11.42 -8.00 -24.76
CA LYS A 345 -10.41 -8.36 -25.77
C LYS A 345 -10.03 -9.83 -25.70
N CYS A 346 -10.46 -10.60 -26.69
CA CYS A 346 -10.04 -11.98 -26.86
C CYS A 346 -8.67 -12.03 -27.57
N ILE A 347 -7.60 -12.19 -26.80
CA ILE A 347 -6.20 -12.34 -27.27
C ILE A 347 -5.65 -13.72 -26.88
N SER A 348 -4.50 -14.10 -27.43
CA SER A 348 -3.83 -15.33 -26.96
C SER A 348 -3.59 -15.25 -25.44
N PRO A 349 -3.81 -16.34 -24.68
CA PRO A 349 -3.58 -16.38 -23.23
C PRO A 349 -2.18 -15.96 -22.77
N ASP A 350 -1.20 -16.03 -23.68
CA ASP A 350 0.18 -15.61 -23.43
C ASP A 350 0.47 -14.15 -23.77
N SER A 351 -0.46 -13.48 -24.44
CA SER A 351 -0.34 -12.07 -24.83
C SER A 351 -0.79 -11.15 -23.71
N SER A 352 -0.20 -9.96 -23.67
CA SER A 352 -0.50 -8.95 -22.66
C SER A 352 -1.23 -7.74 -23.22
N VAL A 353 -2.15 -7.19 -22.43
CA VAL A 353 -2.72 -5.85 -22.60
C VAL A 353 -1.70 -4.80 -22.12
N SER A 354 -1.45 -3.78 -22.96
CA SER A 354 -0.48 -2.71 -22.69
C SER A 354 -1.09 -1.58 -21.85
N ALA A 355 -0.23 -0.73 -21.28
CA ALA A 355 -0.67 0.42 -20.50
C ALA A 355 -1.48 1.41 -21.35
N GLU A 356 -1.02 1.69 -22.57
CA GLU A 356 -1.75 2.51 -23.56
C GLU A 356 -3.18 2.00 -23.83
N GLN A 357 -3.36 0.67 -23.90
CA GLN A 357 -4.68 0.08 -24.12
C GLN A 357 -5.60 0.30 -22.91
N LEU A 358 -5.05 0.26 -21.69
CA LEU A 358 -5.78 0.54 -20.47
C LEU A 358 -6.14 2.03 -20.38
N ALA A 359 -5.17 2.91 -20.62
CA ALA A 359 -5.34 4.35 -20.65
C ALA A 359 -6.42 4.80 -21.66
N ARG A 360 -6.56 4.12 -22.81
CA ARG A 360 -7.61 4.39 -23.80
C ARG A 360 -9.04 4.18 -23.25
N VAL A 361 -9.22 3.24 -22.32
CA VAL A 361 -10.51 3.03 -21.63
C VAL A 361 -10.69 4.10 -20.56
N VAL A 362 -9.66 4.35 -19.77
CA VAL A 362 -9.70 5.33 -18.66
C VAL A 362 -9.96 6.75 -19.15
N ALA A 363 -9.37 7.14 -20.29
CA ALA A 363 -9.57 8.45 -20.91
C ALA A 363 -11.04 8.76 -21.28
N ARG A 364 -11.92 7.74 -21.28
CA ARG A 364 -13.36 7.88 -21.55
C ARG A 364 -14.20 8.03 -20.29
N LEU A 365 -13.62 7.72 -19.13
CA LEU A 365 -14.34 7.78 -17.86
C LEU A 365 -14.59 9.25 -17.48
N ARG A 366 -15.83 9.53 -17.09
CA ARG A 366 -16.23 10.81 -16.49
C ARG A 366 -16.28 10.65 -14.96
N ARG A 367 -16.50 11.76 -14.25
CA ARG A 367 -16.74 11.71 -12.80
C ARG A 367 -17.93 10.78 -12.49
N GLY A 368 -17.72 9.85 -11.55
CA GLY A 368 -18.72 8.84 -11.19
C GLY A 368 -18.83 7.68 -12.17
N TRP A 369 -17.85 7.51 -13.07
CA TRP A 369 -17.78 6.36 -13.98
C TRP A 369 -16.60 5.48 -13.58
N ILE A 370 -16.75 4.17 -13.77
CA ILE A 370 -15.68 3.20 -13.60
C ILE A 370 -15.52 2.36 -14.87
N GLY A 371 -14.31 1.84 -15.06
CA GLY A 371 -13.98 0.96 -16.17
C GLY A 371 -13.99 -0.50 -15.76
N VAL A 372 -14.18 -1.38 -16.73
CA VAL A 372 -13.86 -2.82 -16.64
C VAL A 372 -13.12 -3.20 -17.92
N TYR A 373 -11.99 -3.88 -17.79
CA TYR A 373 -11.29 -4.48 -18.92
C TYR A 373 -11.31 -5.99 -18.71
N ALA A 374 -11.82 -6.76 -19.68
CA ALA A 374 -11.81 -8.21 -19.65
C ALA A 374 -10.98 -8.76 -20.81
N THR A 375 -10.13 -9.74 -20.52
CA THR A 375 -9.25 -10.35 -21.52
C THR A 375 -9.07 -11.84 -21.27
N THR A 376 -8.82 -12.61 -22.33
CA THR A 376 -8.35 -14.00 -22.22
C THR A 376 -6.84 -14.08 -21.95
N GLY A 377 -6.11 -12.96 -22.11
CA GLY A 377 -4.68 -12.86 -21.84
C GLY A 377 -4.36 -12.31 -20.44
N VAL A 378 -3.25 -11.59 -20.34
CA VAL A 378 -2.78 -10.96 -19.09
C VAL A 378 -2.63 -9.45 -19.25
N TYR A 379 -2.37 -8.73 -18.16
CA TYR A 379 -1.97 -7.33 -18.15
C TYR A 379 -0.46 -7.20 -17.94
N SER A 380 0.16 -6.35 -18.75
CA SER A 380 1.60 -6.09 -18.61
C SER A 380 1.94 -5.46 -17.26
N ARG A 381 3.16 -5.69 -16.76
CA ARG A 381 3.64 -5.07 -15.52
C ARG A 381 3.56 -3.54 -15.57
N ALA A 382 3.90 -2.93 -16.71
CA ALA A 382 3.78 -1.49 -16.90
C ALA A 382 2.32 -1.01 -16.76
N ALA A 383 1.36 -1.72 -17.37
CA ALA A 383 -0.06 -1.38 -17.27
C ALA A 383 -0.58 -1.42 -15.83
N GLN A 384 -0.17 -2.43 -15.05
CA GLN A 384 -0.58 -2.57 -13.66
C GLN A 384 0.07 -1.51 -12.75
N ILE A 385 1.33 -1.15 -13.01
CA ILE A 385 2.01 -0.07 -12.28
C ILE A 385 1.32 1.26 -12.56
N GLU A 386 1.12 1.60 -13.84
CA GLU A 386 0.45 2.84 -14.25
C GLU A 386 -0.97 2.93 -13.66
N MET A 387 -1.73 1.82 -13.68
CA MET A 387 -3.05 1.76 -13.04
C MET A 387 -3.01 2.13 -11.55
N VAL A 388 -2.00 1.65 -10.82
CA VAL A 388 -1.89 1.91 -9.38
C VAL A 388 -1.36 3.32 -9.11
N GLU A 389 -0.34 3.75 -9.83
CA GLU A 389 0.29 5.06 -9.67
C GLU A 389 -0.67 6.20 -10.05
N ASP A 390 -1.40 6.05 -11.16
CA ASP A 390 -2.35 7.05 -11.65
C ASP A 390 -3.78 6.86 -11.08
N GLN A 391 -3.97 5.88 -10.19
CA GLN A 391 -5.24 5.59 -9.52
C GLN A 391 -6.42 5.38 -10.49
N TYR A 392 -6.20 4.61 -11.56
CA TYR A 392 -7.24 4.36 -12.55
C TYR A 392 -8.44 3.63 -11.93
N PRO A 393 -9.68 4.15 -12.05
CA PRO A 393 -10.87 3.52 -11.50
C PRO A 393 -11.36 2.42 -12.46
N ILE A 394 -10.53 1.39 -12.66
CA ILE A 394 -10.77 0.29 -13.62
C ILE A 394 -10.57 -1.07 -12.96
N ILE A 395 -11.51 -1.98 -13.21
CA ILE A 395 -11.43 -3.38 -12.80
C ILE A 395 -10.73 -4.17 -13.90
N LEU A 396 -9.72 -4.97 -13.53
CA LEU A 396 -9.01 -5.86 -14.44
C LEU A 396 -9.55 -7.29 -14.28
N ILE A 397 -10.00 -7.89 -15.39
CA ILE A 397 -10.43 -9.30 -15.45
C ILE A 397 -9.48 -10.02 -16.41
N ASP A 398 -8.44 -10.63 -15.83
CA ASP A 398 -7.45 -11.43 -16.56
C ASP A 398 -7.96 -12.83 -16.95
N GLY A 399 -7.15 -13.56 -17.71
CA GLY A 399 -7.50 -14.89 -18.20
C GLY A 399 -7.82 -15.91 -17.09
N ARG A 400 -7.16 -15.82 -15.93
CA ARG A 400 -7.48 -16.66 -14.77
C ARG A 400 -8.85 -16.32 -14.21
N THR A 401 -9.08 -15.06 -13.87
CA THR A 401 -10.33 -14.57 -13.28
C THR A 401 -11.52 -14.85 -14.20
N LEU A 402 -11.33 -14.64 -15.51
CA LEU A 402 -12.29 -14.98 -16.54
C LEU A 402 -12.61 -16.48 -16.54
N ALA A 403 -11.59 -17.34 -16.56
CA ALA A 403 -11.78 -18.79 -16.61
C ALA A 403 -12.48 -19.34 -15.36
N GLU A 404 -12.09 -18.88 -14.17
CA GLU A 404 -12.71 -19.26 -12.90
C GLU A 404 -14.21 -18.89 -12.86
N SER A 405 -14.54 -17.68 -13.31
CA SER A 405 -15.92 -17.18 -13.31
C SER A 405 -16.80 -17.91 -14.32
N VAL A 406 -16.28 -18.13 -15.53
CA VAL A 406 -17.00 -18.89 -16.58
C VAL A 406 -17.19 -20.35 -16.19
N TRP A 407 -16.19 -20.97 -15.56
CA TRP A 407 -16.31 -22.34 -15.06
C TRP A 407 -17.43 -22.46 -14.03
N ARG A 408 -17.52 -21.52 -13.10
CA ARG A 408 -18.59 -21.49 -12.09
C ARG A 408 -19.97 -21.32 -12.73
N LEU A 409 -20.12 -20.34 -13.62
CA LEU A 409 -21.37 -20.11 -14.34
C LEU A 409 -21.81 -21.34 -15.16
N ALA A 410 -20.87 -22.02 -15.80
CA ALA A 410 -21.15 -23.26 -16.53
C ALA A 410 -21.51 -24.43 -15.60
N MET A 411 -20.96 -24.49 -14.39
CA MET A 411 -21.37 -25.46 -13.37
C MET A 411 -22.81 -25.24 -12.93
N ASP A 412 -23.15 -23.99 -12.61
CA ASP A 412 -24.46 -23.63 -12.09
C ASP A 412 -25.57 -23.80 -13.15
N ALA A 413 -25.31 -23.40 -14.39
CA ALA A 413 -26.32 -23.39 -15.46
C ALA A 413 -26.33 -24.67 -16.33
N HIS A 414 -25.19 -25.37 -16.48
CA HIS A 414 -25.04 -26.46 -17.44
C HIS A 414 -24.23 -27.66 -16.90
N GLY A 415 -24.12 -27.82 -15.57
CA GLY A 415 -23.43 -28.97 -14.96
C GLY A 415 -21.97 -29.12 -15.37
N GLY A 416 -21.31 -28.00 -15.73
CA GLY A 416 -19.90 -27.98 -16.12
C GLY A 416 -19.65 -28.10 -17.62
N ASN A 417 -20.70 -28.18 -18.44
CA ASN A 417 -20.55 -28.17 -19.90
C ASN A 417 -20.27 -26.75 -20.43
N LEU A 418 -18.98 -26.41 -20.53
CA LEU A 418 -18.50 -25.12 -21.00
C LEU A 418 -19.02 -24.75 -22.40
N LEU A 419 -18.99 -25.68 -23.37
CA LEU A 419 -19.43 -25.37 -24.73
C LEU A 419 -20.93 -25.08 -24.80
N ALA A 420 -21.74 -25.81 -24.03
CA ALA A 420 -23.16 -25.54 -23.92
C ALA A 420 -23.42 -24.14 -23.32
N TYR A 421 -22.71 -23.79 -22.25
CA TYR A 421 -22.80 -22.47 -21.64
C TYR A 421 -22.39 -21.35 -22.62
N LEU A 422 -21.22 -21.47 -23.26
CA LEU A 422 -20.74 -20.48 -24.22
C LEU A 422 -21.69 -20.31 -25.41
N THR A 423 -22.29 -21.40 -25.88
CA THR A 423 -23.31 -21.35 -26.95
C THR A 423 -24.58 -20.65 -26.48
N ALA A 424 -25.03 -20.93 -25.25
CA ALA A 424 -26.23 -20.31 -24.69
C ALA A 424 -26.07 -18.79 -24.48
N VAL A 425 -24.95 -18.35 -23.87
CA VAL A 425 -24.67 -16.92 -23.63
C VAL A 425 -24.57 -16.13 -24.93
N THR A 426 -24.13 -16.78 -26.01
CA THR A 426 -23.91 -16.13 -27.31
C THR A 426 -25.05 -16.32 -28.30
N ALA A 427 -26.07 -17.13 -27.99
CA ALA A 427 -27.15 -17.44 -28.93
C ALA A 427 -27.91 -16.20 -29.40
N ASP A 428 -28.11 -15.24 -28.48
CA ASP A 428 -28.99 -14.09 -28.69
C ASP A 428 -28.31 -12.74 -28.38
N TYR A 429 -26.98 -12.69 -28.31
CA TYR A 429 -26.25 -11.47 -27.90
C TYR A 429 -26.54 -10.26 -28.78
N GLN A 430 -26.93 -10.47 -30.03
CA GLN A 430 -27.34 -9.41 -30.94
C GLN A 430 -28.54 -8.60 -30.42
N LYS A 431 -29.43 -9.23 -29.63
CA LYS A 431 -30.56 -8.55 -28.98
C LYS A 431 -30.12 -7.61 -27.87
N TRP A 432 -28.90 -7.77 -27.35
CA TRP A 432 -28.33 -6.90 -26.33
C TRP A 432 -27.65 -5.65 -26.92
N ILE A 433 -27.53 -5.57 -28.25
CA ILE A 433 -26.89 -4.43 -28.90
C ILE A 433 -27.83 -3.22 -28.89
N SER A 434 -27.34 -2.10 -28.38
CA SER A 434 -28.06 -0.82 -28.41
C SER A 434 -27.18 0.34 -28.84
N VAL A 435 -27.78 1.33 -29.49
CA VAL A 435 -27.13 2.59 -29.88
C VAL A 435 -27.64 3.69 -28.95
N ARG A 436 -27.09 3.73 -27.74
CA ARG A 436 -27.42 4.69 -26.68
C ARG A 436 -26.14 5.27 -26.08
N ARG A 437 -26.23 6.47 -25.53
CA ARG A 437 -25.11 7.07 -24.78
C ARG A 437 -24.97 6.36 -23.43
N PRO A 438 -23.75 6.11 -22.92
CA PRO A 438 -23.57 5.37 -21.68
C PRO A 438 -24.32 5.97 -20.48
N GLU A 439 -24.40 7.31 -20.39
CA GLU A 439 -25.16 8.01 -19.33
C GLU A 439 -26.65 7.66 -19.29
N GLU A 440 -27.24 7.17 -20.38
CA GLU A 440 -28.64 6.75 -20.41
C GLU A 440 -28.92 5.52 -19.53
N ILE A 441 -27.90 4.77 -19.10
CA ILE A 441 -28.11 3.66 -18.16
C ILE A 441 -28.61 4.13 -16.79
N LEU A 442 -28.38 5.41 -16.46
CA LEU A 442 -28.83 6.03 -15.22
C LEU A 442 -30.32 6.33 -15.22
N SER A 443 -30.96 6.41 -16.39
CA SER A 443 -32.40 6.66 -16.53
C SER A 443 -33.22 5.39 -16.76
N VAL A 444 -32.57 4.24 -16.94
CA VAL A 444 -33.27 2.94 -17.02
C VAL A 444 -33.91 2.68 -15.66
N ALA A 445 -35.25 2.63 -15.64
CA ALA A 445 -36.05 2.46 -14.44
C ALA A 445 -35.59 1.25 -13.61
N GLN A 446 -35.63 1.40 -12.28
CA GLN A 446 -35.23 0.41 -11.29
C GLN A 446 -36.16 -0.79 -11.22
#